data_AF-A0A7X8VVX5-F1
#
_entry.id   AF-A0A7X8VVX5-F1
#
_cell.length_a   1.000
_cell.length_b   1.000
_cell.length_c   1.000
_cell.angle_alpha   90.00
_cell.angle_beta   90.00
_cell.angle_gamma   90.00
#
_symmetry.space_group_name_H-M   'P 1'
#
loop_
_entity.id
_entity.type
_entity.pdbx_description
1 polymer ?
#
loop_
_entity_poly.entity_id
_entity_poly.type
_entity_poly.pdbx_seq_one_letter_code
_entity_poly.pdbx_strand_id
1 'polypeptide(L)'
;MPVQQAQRKRGLAIFKWGCLTSVILGLLCLLSGWLFFRAQRQKWTDERPMAVELSRENSVRPPDGARLYRDTRRALESDSAQTLQFDDGEFNALLHQAPEFKSIASQMAVQLQDDSLLARMSLPLQGVPGFAGRYLNGDFVFTVQIDQGVPQLKLRSGSVRGKPVPERFLN
;
A
#
# COMPACT_ATOMS: atom_id res chain seq x y z
N MET A 1 69.83 -32.95 14.54
CA MET A 1 68.46 -32.71 15.04
C MET A 1 68.46 -31.34 15.71
N PRO A 2 67.51 -30.41 15.46
CA PRO A 2 66.08 -30.61 15.21
C PRO A 2 65.51 -29.80 14.01
N VAL A 3 64.35 -30.22 13.51
CA VAL A 3 63.45 -29.39 12.69
C VAL A 3 62.05 -29.48 13.30
N GLN A 4 61.29 -28.39 13.15
CA GLN A 4 59.82 -28.31 13.18
C GLN A 4 59.12 -28.05 14.54
N GLN A 5 59.00 -26.76 14.89
CA GLN A 5 57.92 -26.25 15.75
C GLN A 5 57.32 -24.91 15.27
N ALA A 6 57.21 -24.67 13.96
CA ALA A 6 56.69 -23.38 13.44
C ALA A 6 55.22 -23.40 12.95
N GLN A 7 54.57 -24.56 12.79
CA GLN A 7 53.30 -24.61 12.04
C GLN A 7 52.00 -24.59 12.87
N ARG A 8 52.04 -24.73 14.20
CA ARG A 8 50.80 -24.92 14.99
C ARG A 8 50.00 -23.65 15.30
N LYS A 9 50.60 -22.44 15.19
CA LYS A 9 49.95 -21.17 15.55
C LYS A 9 49.25 -20.45 14.38
N ARG A 10 49.58 -20.76 13.12
CA ARG A 10 49.03 -20.08 11.94
C ARG A 10 47.58 -20.47 11.62
N GLY A 11 47.20 -21.74 11.80
CA GLY A 11 45.83 -22.21 11.53
C GLY A 11 44.76 -21.63 12.47
N LEU A 12 45.09 -21.44 13.75
CA LEU A 12 44.15 -20.88 14.73
C LEU A 12 43.92 -19.37 14.55
N ALA A 13 44.96 -18.64 14.11
CA ALA A 13 44.85 -17.21 13.81
C ALA A 13 43.99 -16.97 12.56
N ILE A 14 44.18 -17.73 11.48
CA ILE A 14 43.38 -17.58 10.25
C ILE A 14 41.90 -17.87 10.51
N PHE A 15 41.58 -18.90 11.30
CA PHE A 15 40.20 -19.25 11.62
C PHE A 15 39.52 -18.20 12.53
N LYS A 16 40.25 -17.63 13.51
CA LYS A 16 39.72 -16.58 14.39
C LYS A 16 39.52 -15.25 13.66
N TRP A 17 40.47 -14.84 12.82
CA TRP A 17 40.34 -13.61 12.04
C TRP A 17 39.31 -13.75 10.91
N GLY A 18 39.19 -14.94 10.30
CA GLY A 18 38.14 -15.24 9.33
C GLY A 18 36.74 -15.24 9.94
N CYS A 19 36.56 -15.88 11.10
CA CYS A 19 35.30 -15.85 11.83
C CYS A 19 34.92 -14.42 12.27
N LEU A 20 35.87 -13.67 12.82
CA LEU A 20 35.66 -12.28 13.19
C LEU A 20 35.29 -11.40 11.98
N THR A 21 35.98 -11.58 10.85
CA THR A 21 35.68 -10.84 9.61
C THR A 21 34.30 -11.19 9.07
N SER A 22 33.92 -12.47 9.04
CA SER A 22 32.59 -12.91 8.61
C SER A 22 31.48 -12.37 9.51
N VAL A 23 31.70 -12.34 10.83
CA VAL A 23 30.75 -11.75 11.79
C VAL A 23 30.61 -10.24 11.56
N ILE A 24 31.72 -9.53 11.39
CA ILE A 24 31.70 -8.08 11.09
C ILE A 24 30.97 -7.81 9.77
N LEU A 25 31.24 -8.59 8.73
CA LEU A 25 30.58 -8.45 7.44
C LEU A 25 29.07 -8.73 7.54
N GLY A 26 28.68 -9.76 8.29
CA GLY A 26 27.27 -10.07 8.56
C GLY A 26 26.56 -8.92 9.27
N LEU A 27 27.19 -8.36 10.31
CA LEU A 27 26.65 -7.20 11.03
C LEU A 27 26.53 -5.96 10.13
N LEU A 28 27.52 -5.70 9.26
CA LEU A 28 27.48 -4.61 8.30
C LEU A 28 26.32 -4.78 7.31
N CYS A 29 26.11 -5.99 6.77
CA CYS A 29 24.98 -6.29 5.89
C CYS A 29 23.62 -6.09 6.58
N LEU A 30 23.49 -6.53 7.84
CA LEU A 30 22.29 -6.32 8.62
C LEU A 30 22.05 -4.82 8.89
N LEU A 31 23.09 -4.08 9.25
CA LEU A 31 23.02 -2.64 9.48
C LEU A 31 22.63 -1.89 8.20
N SER A 32 23.26 -2.22 7.06
CA SER A 32 22.92 -1.60 5.77
C SER A 32 21.49 -1.92 5.36
N GLY A 33 21.03 -3.16 5.55
CA GLY A 33 19.65 -3.56 5.29
C GLY A 33 18.66 -2.80 6.16
N TRP A 34 18.95 -2.66 7.46
CA TRP A 34 18.11 -1.91 8.40
C TRP A 34 18.04 -0.42 8.07
N LEU A 35 19.19 0.21 7.76
CA LEU A 35 19.25 1.61 7.35
C LEU A 35 18.49 1.85 6.04
N PHE A 36 18.68 0.96 5.05
CA PHE A 36 17.96 1.05 3.79
C PHE A 36 16.45 0.89 3.99
N PHE A 37 16.01 -0.09 4.78
CA PHE A 37 14.60 -0.29 5.12
C PHE A 37 14.01 0.96 5.80
N ARG A 38 14.73 1.52 6.79
CA ARG A 38 14.33 2.74 7.47
C ARG A 38 14.20 3.93 6.50
N ALA A 39 15.15 4.08 5.58
CA ALA A 39 15.14 5.15 4.58
C ALA A 39 13.98 5.00 3.59
N GLN A 40 13.73 3.79 3.07
CA GLN A 40 12.60 3.53 2.17
C GLN A 40 11.27 3.78 2.87
N ARG A 41 11.13 3.32 4.12
CA ARG A 41 9.95 3.58 4.94
C ARG A 41 9.70 5.08 5.08
N GLN A 42 10.71 5.87 5.46
CA GLN A 42 10.57 7.32 5.58
C GLN A 42 10.30 8.01 4.25
N LYS A 43 10.82 7.48 3.14
CA LYS A 43 10.61 8.05 1.81
C LYS A 43 9.14 7.95 1.37
N TRP A 44 8.50 6.81 1.61
CA TRP A 44 7.18 6.49 1.06
C TRP A 44 6.04 6.59 2.07
N THR A 45 6.30 6.82 3.35
CA THR A 45 5.24 6.87 4.37
C THR A 45 5.46 8.02 5.33
N ASP A 46 4.38 8.56 5.87
CA ASP A 46 4.38 9.68 6.81
C ASP A 46 3.98 9.25 8.22
N GLU A 47 4.25 10.07 9.22
CA GLU A 47 3.83 9.83 10.61
C GLU A 47 2.50 10.50 10.92
N ARG A 48 2.03 11.37 10.01
CA ARG A 48 0.76 12.08 10.14
C ARG A 48 -0.20 11.68 9.02
N PRO A 49 -1.50 11.55 9.31
CA PRO A 49 -2.50 11.40 8.27
C PRO A 49 -2.56 12.66 7.41
N MET A 50 -2.80 12.47 6.12
CA MET A 50 -3.11 13.57 5.20
C MET A 50 -4.60 13.92 5.30
N ALA A 51 -4.93 15.21 5.23
CA ALA A 51 -6.32 15.63 5.12
C ALA A 51 -6.88 15.12 3.80
N VAL A 52 -7.89 14.27 3.88
CA VAL A 52 -8.64 13.78 2.74
C VAL A 52 -9.92 14.61 2.67
N GLU A 53 -9.92 15.61 1.80
CA GLU A 53 -11.15 16.33 1.46
C GLU A 53 -12.06 15.35 0.73
N LEU A 54 -13.01 14.79 1.48
CA LEU A 54 -14.19 14.18 0.89
C LEU A 54 -14.83 15.28 0.05
N SER A 55 -15.03 15.04 -1.25
CA SER A 55 -15.99 15.79 -2.05
C SER A 55 -17.37 15.60 -1.43
N ARG A 56 -17.61 16.26 -0.29
CA ARG A 56 -18.93 16.58 0.23
C ARG A 56 -19.43 17.66 -0.71
N GLU A 57 -19.68 17.28 -1.96
CA GLU A 57 -20.47 18.11 -2.83
C GLU A 57 -21.80 18.34 -2.11
N ASN A 58 -22.20 19.61 -2.07
CA ASN A 58 -23.33 20.16 -1.35
C ASN A 58 -24.66 19.62 -1.92
N SER A 59 -24.87 18.31 -1.86
CA SER A 59 -26.10 17.68 -2.27
C SER A 59 -27.18 18.03 -1.26
N VAL A 60 -28.25 18.67 -1.74
CA VAL A 60 -29.44 19.07 -0.97
C VAL A 60 -30.09 17.86 -0.26
N ARG A 61 -29.75 16.64 -0.69
CA ARG A 61 -30.07 15.37 -0.04
C ARG A 61 -28.90 14.39 -0.20
N PRO A 62 -28.35 13.85 0.90
CA PRO A 62 -27.29 12.84 0.80
C PRO A 62 -27.84 11.55 0.14
N PRO A 63 -27.05 10.89 -0.72
CA PRO A 63 -27.45 9.64 -1.36
C PRO A 63 -27.63 8.50 -0.36
N ASP A 64 -28.60 7.61 -0.62
CA ASP A 64 -28.89 6.44 0.22
C ASP A 64 -27.90 5.31 -0.07
N GLY A 65 -26.74 5.36 0.60
CA GLY A 65 -25.69 4.34 0.49
C GLY A 65 -26.16 2.91 0.81
N ALA A 66 -27.16 2.74 1.69
CA ALA A 66 -27.70 1.43 2.04
C ALA A 66 -28.48 0.82 0.87
N ARG A 67 -29.26 1.63 0.17
CA ARG A 67 -29.93 1.21 -1.07
C ARG A 67 -28.91 0.90 -2.16
N LEU A 68 -27.96 1.81 -2.40
CA LEU A 68 -26.93 1.65 -3.44
C LEU A 68 -26.12 0.37 -3.25
N TYR A 69 -25.71 0.05 -2.02
CA TYR A 69 -24.99 -1.18 -1.72
C TYR A 69 -25.82 -2.43 -2.03
N ARG A 70 -27.11 -2.46 -1.64
CA ARG A 70 -27.99 -3.61 -1.92
C ARG A 70 -28.23 -3.80 -3.41
N ASP A 71 -28.48 -2.70 -4.13
CA ASP A 71 -28.75 -2.72 -5.58
C ASP A 71 -27.48 -3.20 -6.33
N THR A 72 -26.31 -2.70 -5.96
CA THR A 72 -25.02 -3.11 -6.52
C THR A 72 -24.72 -4.58 -6.22
N ARG A 73 -24.93 -5.03 -4.98
CA ARG A 73 -24.71 -6.41 -4.60
C ARG A 73 -25.62 -7.36 -5.37
N ARG A 74 -26.91 -7.02 -5.53
CA ARG A 74 -27.84 -7.80 -6.34
C ARG A 74 -27.41 -7.86 -7.81
N ALA A 75 -26.90 -6.76 -8.37
CA ALA A 75 -26.39 -6.73 -9.73
C ALA A 75 -25.16 -7.64 -9.91
N LEU A 76 -24.25 -7.65 -8.94
CA LEU A 76 -23.06 -8.53 -8.94
C LEU A 76 -23.41 -10.02 -8.79
N GLU A 77 -24.47 -10.33 -8.04
CA GLU A 77 -24.97 -11.69 -7.83
C GLU A 77 -25.88 -12.17 -9.00
N SER A 78 -26.21 -11.29 -9.96
CA SER A 78 -27.04 -11.64 -11.11
C SER A 78 -26.20 -12.16 -12.28
N ASP A 79 -26.65 -13.22 -12.93
CA ASP A 79 -26.04 -13.73 -14.18
C ASP A 79 -26.31 -12.83 -15.41
N SER A 80 -26.94 -11.67 -15.21
CA SER A 80 -27.31 -10.73 -16.28
C SER A 80 -26.37 -9.54 -16.31
N ALA A 81 -25.92 -9.14 -17.51
CA ALA A 81 -25.16 -7.91 -17.68
C ALA A 81 -26.03 -6.69 -17.31
N GLN A 82 -25.69 -6.03 -16.20
CA GLN A 82 -26.34 -4.81 -15.73
C GLN A 82 -25.37 -3.64 -15.79
N THR A 83 -25.84 -2.49 -16.26
CA THR A 83 -25.09 -1.23 -16.19
C THR A 83 -25.58 -0.44 -14.98
N LEU A 84 -24.67 -0.16 -14.05
CA LEU A 84 -24.92 0.73 -12.92
C LEU A 84 -24.16 2.02 -13.18
N GLN A 85 -24.87 3.14 -13.09
CA GLN A 85 -24.28 4.47 -13.15
C GLN A 85 -24.32 5.05 -11.74
N PHE A 86 -23.19 5.59 -11.30
CA PHE A 86 -23.04 6.27 -10.03
C PHE A 86 -22.44 7.64 -10.29
N ASP A 87 -22.93 8.65 -9.59
CA ASP A 87 -22.16 9.88 -9.42
C ASP A 87 -21.12 9.74 -8.29
N ASP A 88 -20.26 10.76 -8.14
CA ASP A 88 -19.21 10.78 -7.12
C ASP A 88 -19.77 10.61 -5.70
N GLY A 89 -20.90 11.25 -5.41
CA GLY A 89 -21.54 11.22 -4.09
C GLY A 89 -22.13 9.84 -3.78
N GLU A 90 -22.81 9.24 -4.75
CA GLU A 90 -23.39 7.90 -4.67
C GLU A 90 -22.32 6.84 -4.50
N PHE A 91 -21.23 6.92 -5.25
CA PHE A 91 -20.13 5.97 -5.14
C PHE A 91 -19.41 6.08 -3.79
N ASN A 92 -19.14 7.30 -3.31
CA ASN A 92 -18.58 7.50 -1.96
C ASN A 92 -19.55 6.95 -0.88
N ALA A 93 -20.85 7.18 -1.00
CA ALA A 93 -21.85 6.65 -0.06
C ALA A 93 -21.92 5.12 -0.07
N LEU A 94 -21.80 4.50 -1.24
CA LEU A 94 -21.71 3.05 -1.39
C LEU A 94 -20.50 2.47 -0.66
N LEU A 95 -19.32 3.09 -0.81
CA LEU A 95 -18.09 2.64 -0.15
C LEU A 95 -18.18 2.70 1.37
N HIS A 96 -18.85 3.71 1.92
CA HIS A 96 -19.08 3.82 3.36
C HIS A 96 -20.01 2.73 3.91
N GLN A 97 -20.89 2.20 3.08
CA GLN A 97 -21.81 1.14 3.46
C GLN A 97 -21.21 -0.26 3.30
N ALA A 98 -20.31 -0.43 2.33
CA ALA A 98 -19.65 -1.68 2.03
C ALA A 98 -18.81 -2.17 3.25
N PRO A 99 -19.16 -3.31 3.88
CA PRO A 99 -18.45 -3.81 5.06
C PRO A 99 -16.94 -3.97 4.84
N GLU A 100 -16.56 -4.43 3.66
CA GLU A 100 -15.18 -4.60 3.18
C GLU A 100 -14.39 -3.29 3.13
N PHE A 101 -15.03 -2.14 2.92
CA PHE A 101 -14.37 -0.84 2.79
C PHE A 101 -14.60 0.09 3.98
N LYS A 102 -15.50 -0.26 4.92
CA LYS A 102 -15.91 0.60 6.04
C LYS A 102 -14.75 1.18 6.86
N SER A 103 -13.67 0.41 7.05
CA SER A 103 -12.50 0.84 7.85
C SER A 103 -11.60 1.83 7.11
N ILE A 104 -11.59 1.81 5.78
CA ILE A 104 -10.74 2.67 4.94
C ILE A 104 -11.51 3.78 4.22
N ALA A 105 -12.83 3.65 4.08
CA ALA A 105 -13.70 4.61 3.40
C ALA A 105 -13.61 6.01 4.04
N SER A 106 -13.42 6.12 5.36
CA SER A 106 -13.22 7.40 6.05
C SER A 106 -11.85 8.03 5.82
N GLN A 107 -10.93 7.30 5.21
CA GLN A 107 -9.54 7.69 4.96
C GLN A 107 -9.24 7.82 3.46
N MET A 108 -10.27 7.73 2.62
CA MET A 108 -10.18 7.89 1.17
C MET A 108 -11.32 8.77 0.68
N ALA A 109 -11.04 9.57 -0.34
CA ALA A 109 -12.02 10.26 -1.14
C ALA A 109 -11.80 9.80 -2.57
N VAL A 110 -12.90 9.49 -3.24
CA VAL A 110 -12.87 9.04 -4.63
C VAL A 110 -13.72 9.94 -5.52
N GLN A 111 -13.29 10.04 -6.77
CA GLN A 111 -13.99 10.72 -7.85
C GLN A 111 -13.95 9.80 -9.07
N LEU A 112 -15.07 9.68 -9.76
CA LEU A 112 -15.16 8.97 -11.04
C LEU A 112 -14.94 9.98 -12.16
N GLN A 113 -13.98 9.69 -13.03
CA GLN A 113 -13.72 10.44 -14.24
C GLN A 113 -13.63 9.48 -15.41
N ASP A 114 -14.65 9.46 -16.25
CA ASP A 114 -14.81 8.51 -17.36
C ASP A 114 -14.67 7.06 -16.86
N ASP A 115 -13.67 6.31 -17.35
CA ASP A 115 -13.36 4.92 -16.94
C ASP A 115 -12.32 4.83 -15.80
N SER A 116 -11.97 5.97 -15.20
CA SER A 116 -10.92 6.07 -14.17
C SER A 116 -11.49 6.48 -12.82
N LEU A 117 -10.97 5.83 -11.78
CA LEU A 117 -11.23 6.14 -10.38
C LEU A 117 -10.04 6.94 -9.83
N LEU A 118 -10.23 8.22 -9.59
CA LEU A 118 -9.27 9.08 -8.91
C LEU A 118 -9.48 8.93 -7.41
N ALA A 119 -8.45 8.55 -6.68
CA ALA A 119 -8.51 8.28 -5.25
C ALA A 119 -7.44 9.06 -4.50
N ARG A 120 -7.87 9.93 -3.57
CA ARG A 120 -7.00 10.56 -2.58
C ARG A 120 -7.14 9.84 -1.26
N MET A 121 -6.06 9.32 -0.70
CA MET A 121 -6.13 8.48 0.51
C MET A 121 -5.00 8.71 1.50
N SER A 122 -5.30 8.43 2.77
CA SER A 122 -4.41 8.51 3.92
C SER A 122 -4.52 7.22 4.74
N LEU A 123 -3.93 6.13 4.25
CA LEU A 123 -4.12 4.79 4.80
C LEU A 123 -3.15 4.51 5.97
N PRO A 124 -3.63 4.14 7.18
CA PRO A 124 -2.79 3.74 8.29
C PRO A 124 -2.19 2.36 8.04
N LEU A 125 -0.90 2.22 8.32
CA LEU A 125 -0.13 1.00 8.12
C LEU A 125 0.10 0.22 9.43
N GLN A 126 -0.81 0.38 10.39
CA GLN A 126 -0.69 -0.20 11.74
C GLN A 126 -0.61 -1.73 11.73
N GLY A 127 -1.26 -2.38 10.76
CA GLY A 127 -1.21 -3.83 10.55
C GLY A 127 -0.01 -4.33 9.74
N VAL A 128 0.84 -3.44 9.23
CA VAL A 128 1.98 -3.80 8.38
C VAL A 128 3.27 -3.84 9.22
N PRO A 129 3.95 -5.00 9.34
CA PRO A 129 5.17 -5.13 10.13
C PRO A 129 6.22 -4.08 9.74
N GLY A 130 6.71 -3.34 10.74
CA GLY A 130 7.70 -2.28 10.55
C GLY A 130 7.15 -0.93 10.09
N PHE A 131 5.83 -0.78 9.89
CA PHE A 131 5.17 0.47 9.51
C PHE A 131 4.13 0.99 10.54
N ALA A 132 4.14 0.42 11.75
CA ALA A 132 3.29 0.88 12.84
C ALA A 132 3.42 2.40 13.08
N GLY A 133 2.27 3.07 13.27
CA GLY A 133 2.20 4.52 13.45
C GLY A 133 2.47 5.34 12.18
N ARG A 134 2.50 4.71 11.01
CA ARG A 134 2.74 5.39 9.73
C ARG A 134 1.53 5.35 8.81
N TYR A 135 1.49 6.28 7.88
CA TYR A 135 0.43 6.46 6.90
C TYR A 135 0.99 6.43 5.48
N LEU A 136 0.27 5.78 4.58
CA LEU A 136 0.46 5.89 3.15
C LEU A 136 -0.45 7.00 2.63
N ASN A 137 0.14 8.16 2.39
CA ASN A 137 -0.57 9.34 1.91
C ASN A 137 -0.29 9.52 0.42
N GLY A 138 -1.34 9.55 -0.40
CA GLY A 138 -1.17 9.67 -1.84
C GLY A 138 -2.45 9.93 -2.62
N ASP A 139 -2.21 10.23 -3.89
CA ASP A 139 -3.21 10.37 -4.94
C ASP A 139 -2.98 9.25 -5.95
N PHE A 140 -4.02 8.52 -6.33
CA PHE A 140 -3.91 7.34 -7.19
C PHE A 140 -5.00 7.38 -8.25
N VAL A 141 -4.69 6.86 -9.43
CA VAL A 141 -5.64 6.68 -10.52
C VAL A 141 -5.74 5.19 -10.82
N PHE A 142 -6.94 4.65 -10.66
CA PHE A 142 -7.23 3.25 -10.91
C PHE A 142 -8.18 3.09 -12.09
N THR A 143 -8.02 2.02 -12.85
CA THR A 143 -9.11 1.49 -13.69
C THR A 143 -9.75 0.33 -12.94
N VAL A 144 -11.08 0.31 -12.88
CA VAL A 144 -11.85 -0.76 -12.23
C VAL A 144 -12.54 -1.58 -13.31
N GLN A 145 -12.34 -2.89 -13.28
CA GLN A 145 -13.04 -3.84 -14.16
C GLN A 145 -13.61 -4.95 -13.29
N ILE A 146 -14.82 -5.42 -13.60
CA ILE A 146 -15.42 -6.55 -12.88
C ILE A 146 -15.49 -7.70 -13.87
N ASP A 147 -14.75 -8.77 -13.60
CA ASP A 147 -14.73 -9.96 -14.43
C ASP A 147 -15.14 -11.17 -13.57
N GLN A 148 -16.17 -11.90 -14.00
CA GLN A 148 -16.76 -13.02 -13.27
C GLN A 148 -17.11 -12.69 -11.80
N GLY A 149 -17.62 -11.47 -11.55
CA GLY A 149 -17.96 -10.99 -10.22
C GLY A 149 -16.77 -10.60 -9.33
N VAL A 150 -15.54 -10.70 -9.84
CA VAL A 150 -14.33 -10.30 -9.12
C VAL A 150 -13.88 -8.90 -9.58
N PRO A 151 -13.85 -7.90 -8.69
CA PRO A 151 -13.33 -6.59 -9.04
C PRO A 151 -11.80 -6.63 -9.21
N GLN A 152 -11.34 -6.29 -10.40
CA GLN A 152 -9.94 -6.06 -10.73
C GLN A 152 -9.65 -4.55 -10.71
N LEU A 153 -8.83 -4.13 -9.74
CA LEU A 153 -8.28 -2.79 -9.69
C LEU A 153 -6.91 -2.78 -10.37
N LYS A 154 -6.73 -1.92 -11.38
CA LYS A 154 -5.43 -1.69 -12.03
C LYS A 154 -4.94 -0.29 -11.73
N LEU A 155 -3.74 -0.17 -11.15
CA LEU A 155 -3.13 1.12 -10.87
C LEU A 155 -2.51 1.68 -12.16
N ARG A 156 -3.09 2.76 -12.68
CA ARG A 156 -2.61 3.46 -13.88
C ARG A 156 -1.49 4.43 -13.56
N SER A 157 -1.68 5.21 -12.50
CA SER A 157 -0.71 6.18 -12.04
C SER A 157 -0.96 6.51 -10.57
N GLY A 158 0.02 7.13 -9.93
CA GLY A 158 -0.18 7.65 -8.60
C GLY A 158 1.03 8.39 -8.08
N SER A 159 0.83 9.12 -7.00
CA SER A 159 1.88 9.77 -6.25
C SER A 159 1.72 9.48 -4.77
N VAL A 160 2.84 9.25 -4.11
CA VAL A 160 2.90 9.06 -2.66
C VAL A 160 3.78 10.17 -2.11
N ARG A 161 3.21 11.01 -1.26
CA ARG A 161 3.88 12.22 -0.76
C ARG A 161 4.44 13.09 -1.90
N GLY A 162 3.64 13.24 -2.97
CA GLY A 162 4.01 14.00 -4.19
C GLY A 162 5.09 13.36 -5.06
N LYS A 163 5.57 12.15 -4.73
CA LYS A 163 6.54 11.41 -5.56
C LYS A 163 5.82 10.39 -6.41
N PRO A 164 6.09 10.30 -7.72
CA PRO A 164 5.43 9.34 -8.59
C PRO A 164 5.72 7.91 -8.12
N VAL A 165 4.69 7.07 -8.17
CA VAL A 165 4.83 5.63 -7.95
C VAL A 165 5.71 5.06 -9.07
N PRO A 166 6.74 4.25 -8.74
CA PRO A 166 7.61 3.65 -9.75
C PRO A 166 6.84 2.77 -10.75
N GLU A 167 7.23 2.82 -12.02
CA GLU A 167 6.57 2.11 -13.14
C GLU A 167 6.40 0.61 -12.90
N ARG A 168 7.32 -0.02 -12.16
CA ARG A 168 7.24 -1.44 -11.79
C ARG A 168 5.98 -1.83 -11.00
N PHE A 169 5.23 -0.86 -10.48
CA PHE A 169 3.97 -1.06 -9.76
C PHE A 169 2.74 -0.66 -10.58
N LEU A 170 2.94 -0.12 -11.79
CA LEU A 170 1.87 0.27 -12.71
C LEU A 170 1.62 -0.92 -13.65
N ASN A 171 0.34 -1.25 -13.88
CA ASN A 171 -0.11 -2.35 -14.74
C ASN A 171 -1.26 -1.92 -15.65
#